data_AF-A0A1W0E495-F1
#
_entry.id   AF-A0A1W0E495-F1
#
_cell.length_a   1.000
_cell.length_b   1.000
_cell.length_c   1.000
_cell.angle_alpha   90.00
_cell.angle_beta   90.00
_cell.angle_gamma   90.00
#
_symmetry.space_group_name_H-M   'P 1'
#
loop_
_entity.id
_entity.type
_entity.pdbx_description
1 polymer ?
#
loop_
_entity_poly.entity_id
_entity_poly.type
_entity_poly.pdbx_seq_one_letter_code
_entity_poly.pdbx_strand_id
1 'polypeptide(L)' 'MFSYYNEILEPVFTGSHISVVEFFRNKGMLKRDLNCPCCKIHMKTVEYSRNCDKMAFKCINSAYSGYKKYHSVLI' A
#
# COMPACT_ATOMS: atom_id res chain seq x y z
N MET A 1 -12.41 -26.46 -8.19
CA MET A 1 -11.21 -25.64 -8.48
C MET A 1 -11.56 -24.26 -9.04
N PHE A 2 -12.69 -24.07 -9.74
CA PHE A 2 -13.18 -22.76 -10.19
C PHE A 2 -13.84 -21.89 -9.08
N SER A 3 -14.35 -22.47 -7.99
CA SER A 3 -15.12 -21.70 -6.99
C SER A 3 -14.26 -20.72 -6.18
N TYR A 4 -13.04 -21.13 -5.77
CA TYR A 4 -12.13 -20.27 -5.02
C TYR A 4 -11.67 -19.03 -5.81
N TYR A 5 -11.46 -19.19 -7.12
CA TYR A 5 -11.08 -18.10 -8.01
C TYR A 5 -12.21 -17.08 -8.12
N ASN A 6 -13.44 -17.52 -8.34
CA ASN A 6 -14.58 -16.60 -8.48
C ASN A 6 -14.95 -15.91 -7.17
N GLU A 7 -14.95 -16.62 -6.03
CA GLU A 7 -15.35 -16.01 -4.76
C GLU A 7 -14.35 -14.96 -4.24
N ILE A 8 -13.06 -15.12 -4.53
CA ILE A 8 -12.01 -14.26 -3.96
C ILE A 8 -11.45 -13.26 -4.96
N LEU A 9 -11.19 -13.68 -6.19
CA LEU A 9 -10.55 -12.81 -7.18
C LEU A 9 -11.56 -11.97 -7.95
N GLU A 10 -12.78 -12.44 -8.17
CA GLU A 10 -13.79 -11.65 -8.89
C GLU A 10 -14.15 -10.35 -8.15
N PRO A 11 -14.42 -10.34 -6.83
CA PRO A 11 -14.69 -9.09 -6.09
C PRO A 11 -13.47 -8.16 -6.02
N VAL A 12 -12.28 -8.74 -6.09
CA VAL A 12 -11.02 -8.00 -6.08
C VAL A 12 -10.78 -7.32 -7.43
N PHE A 13 -10.98 -8.03 -8.55
CA PHE A 13 -10.80 -7.48 -9.89
C PHE A 13 -11.95 -6.56 -10.34
N THR A 14 -13.17 -6.79 -9.85
CA THR A 14 -14.33 -5.91 -10.12
C THR A 14 -14.42 -4.74 -9.14
N GLY A 15 -13.72 -4.81 -8.01
CA GLY A 15 -13.63 -3.76 -7.01
C GLY A 15 -12.69 -2.62 -7.38
N SER A 16 -12.64 -1.59 -6.54
CA SER A 16 -11.70 -0.48 -6.71
C SER A 16 -10.25 -0.94 -6.51
N HIS A 17 -9.29 -0.20 -7.07
CA HIS A 17 -7.85 -0.45 -6.82
C HIS A 17 -7.51 -0.50 -5.32
N ILE A 18 -8.23 0.22 -4.47
CA ILE A 18 -8.08 0.21 -3.01
C ILE A 18 -8.40 -1.17 -2.44
N SER A 19 -9.49 -1.79 -2.90
CA SER A 19 -9.95 -3.11 -2.48
C SER A 19 -8.91 -4.20 -2.79
N VAL A 20 -8.25 -4.10 -3.95
CA VAL A 20 -7.15 -5.00 -4.35
C VAL A 20 -5.95 -4.85 -3.42
N VAL A 21 -5.54 -3.61 -3.12
CA VAL A 21 -4.42 -3.33 -2.22
C VAL A 21 -4.71 -3.85 -0.81
N GLU A 22 -5.92 -3.67 -0.31
CA GLU A 22 -6.33 -4.18 1.00
C GLU A 22 -6.34 -5.72 1.05
N PHE A 23 -6.80 -6.38 -0.02
CA PHE A 23 -6.73 -7.84 -0.13
C PHE A 23 -5.29 -8.35 0.00
N PHE A 24 -4.35 -7.78 -0.76
CA PHE A 24 -2.95 -8.19 -0.70
C PHE A 24 -2.28 -7.86 0.64
N ARG A 25 -2.69 -6.76 1.31
CA ARG A 25 -2.25 -6.48 2.69
C ARG A 25 -2.76 -7.51 3.69
N ASN A 26 -4.03 -7.92 3.58
CA ASN A 26 -4.62 -8.95 4.44
C ASN A 26 -3.96 -10.31 4.26
N LYS A 27 -3.46 -10.60 3.04
CA LYS A 27 -2.64 -11.79 2.76
C LYS A 27 -1.18 -11.65 3.19
N GLY A 28 -0.77 -10.50 3.73
CA GLY A 28 0.61 -10.25 4.13
C GLY A 28 1.58 -10.22 2.96
N MET A 29 1.12 -9.84 1.76
CA MET A 29 1.96 -9.67 0.57
C MET A 29 2.41 -8.21 0.39
N LEU A 30 1.66 -7.28 0.95
CA LEU A 30 1.99 -5.85 1.00
C LEU A 30 2.15 -5.39 2.44
N LYS A 31 3.06 -4.45 2.65
CA LYS A 31 3.19 -3.72 3.91
C LYS A 31 1.88 -2.98 4.19
N ARG A 32 1.32 -3.20 5.39
CA ARG A 32 0.14 -2.48 5.90
C ARG A 32 0.54 -1.15 6.51
N ASP A 33 1.59 -1.17 7.33
CA ASP A 33 2.04 -0.04 8.13
C ASP A 33 3.55 0.13 8.00
N LEU A 34 4.00 1.38 7.92
CA LEU A 34 5.41 1.73 7.91
C LEU A 34 5.62 2.98 8.75
N ASN A 35 6.53 2.91 9.71
CA ASN A 35 6.93 4.09 10.49
C ASN A 35 8.08 4.81 9.81
N CYS A 36 8.01 6.14 9.77
CA CYS A 36 9.09 6.95 9.22
C CYS A 36 10.37 6.72 10.04
N PRO A 37 11.52 6.38 9.42
CA PRO A 37 12.75 6.14 10.15
C PRO A 37 13.26 7.39 10.90
N CYS A 38 12.92 8.59 10.40
CA CYS A 38 13.37 9.87 10.95
C CYS A 38 12.52 10.36 12.13
N CYS A 39 11.20 10.34 12.03
CA CYS A 39 10.31 10.91 13.06
C CYS A 39 9.47 9.86 13.80
N LYS A 40 9.59 8.57 13.45
CA LYS A 40 8.86 7.42 14.04
C LYS A 40 7.33 7.48 13.94
N ILE A 41 6.77 8.49 13.30
CA ILE A 41 5.34 8.61 13.01
C ILE A 41 4.95 7.66 11.88
N HIS A 42 3.73 7.14 11.96
CA HIS A 42 3.10 6.32 10.91
C HIS A 42 3.04 7.05 9.57
N MET A 43 3.47 6.37 8.50
CA MET A 43 3.47 6.90 7.15
C MET A 43 2.14 6.62 6.46
N LYS A 44 1.61 7.61 5.75
CA LYS A 44 0.38 7.43 4.98
C LYS A 44 0.69 6.77 3.64
N THR A 45 -0.20 5.87 3.21
CA THR A 45 -0.20 5.40 1.82
C THR A 45 -0.78 6.49 0.95
N VAL A 46 -0.09 6.83 -0.13
CA VAL A 46 -0.50 7.82 -1.12
C VAL A 46 -0.30 7.25 -2.52
N GLU A 47 -1.05 7.78 -3.48
CA GLU A 47 -0.81 7.49 -4.89
C GLU A 47 0.59 7.96 -5.31
N TYR A 48 1.27 7.13 -6.09
CA TYR A 48 2.60 7.41 -6.59
C TYR A 48 2.74 6.88 -8.02
N SER A 49 2.67 7.77 -9.00
CA SER A 49 2.62 7.37 -10.42
C SER A 49 3.93 6.80 -10.97
N ARG A 50 5.04 7.00 -10.25
CA ARG A 50 6.41 6.66 -10.71
C ARG A 50 6.81 5.20 -10.48
N ASN A 51 6.06 4.43 -9.69
CA ASN A 51 6.27 2.97 -9.56
C ASN A 51 5.11 2.19 -10.21
N CYS A 52 5.37 0.91 -10.51
CA CYS A 52 4.35 0.00 -11.05
C CYS A 52 3.18 -0.21 -10.07
N ASP A 53 3.47 -0.16 -8.77
CA ASP A 53 2.48 -0.38 -7.71
C ASP A 53 1.47 0.76 -7.58
N LYS A 54 1.73 1.91 -8.23
CA LYS A 54 0.94 3.14 -8.19
C LYS A 54 0.70 3.71 -6.79
N MET A 55 1.36 3.17 -5.77
CA MET A 55 1.17 3.46 -4.36
C MET A 55 2.53 3.48 -3.65
N ALA A 56 2.65 4.37 -2.67
CA ALA A 56 3.84 4.46 -1.83
C ALA A 56 3.48 4.94 -0.41
N PHE A 57 4.32 4.61 0.56
CA PHE A 57 4.29 5.24 1.88
C PHE A 57 5.03 6.58 1.85
N LYS A 58 4.39 7.61 2.40
CA LYS A 58 4.94 8.96 2.53
C LYS A 58 4.79 9.46 3.97
N CYS A 59 5.86 10.06 4.49
CA CYS A 59 5.82 10.68 5.80
C CYS A 59 4.98 11.96 5.74
N ILE A 60 4.11 12.17 6.72
CA ILE A 60 3.24 13.35 6.80
C ILE A 60 3.90 14.55 7.49
N ASN A 61 5.02 14.33 8.18
CA ASN A 61 5.67 15.37 8.97
C ASN A 61 6.68 16.17 8.12
N SER A 62 6.28 17.36 7.67
CA SER A 62 7.07 18.25 6.81
C SER A 62 8.35 18.79 7.45
N ALA A 63 8.47 18.74 8.78
CA ALA A 63 9.65 19.21 9.50
C ALA A 63 10.86 18.28 9.36
N TYR A 64 10.67 17.05 8.85
CA TYR A 64 11.73 16.04 8.77
C TYR A 64 12.11 15.70 7.34
N SER A 65 13.37 15.30 7.15
CA SER A 65 13.93 14.88 5.85
C SER A 65 13.20 13.67 5.23
N GLY A 66 12.42 12.92 6.02
CA GLY A 66 11.55 11.85 5.57
C GLY A 66 10.32 12.30 4.77
N TYR A 67 9.86 13.55 4.89
CA TYR A 67 8.64 14.05 4.25
C TYR A 67 8.59 13.89 2.73
N LYS A 68 9.74 14.12 2.07
CA LYS A 68 9.87 14.06 0.61
C LYS A 68 10.22 12.67 0.09
N LYS A 69 10.39 11.69 0.99
CA LYS A 69 10.77 10.32 0.63
C LYS A 69 9.52 9.46 0.45
N TYR A 70 9.57 8.65 -0.59
CA TYR A 70 8.57 7.64 -0.90
C TYR A 70 9.16 6.27 -0.61
N HIS A 71 8.39 5.41 0.02
CA HIS A 71 8.79 4.04 0.35
C HIS A 71 7.83 3.05 -0.30
N SER A 72 8.36 1.94 -0.80
CA SER A 72 7.53 0.93 -1.47
C SER A 72 6.53 0.29 -0.49
N VAL A 73 5.36 -0.06 -1.03
CA VAL A 73 4.34 -0.86 -0.33
C VAL A 73 4.62 -2.36 -0.39
N LEU A 74 5.56 -2.80 -1.23
CA LEU A 74 6.02 -4.18 -1.32
C LEU A 74 6.86 -4.54 -0.09
N ILE A 75 6.84 -5.82 0.30
CA ILE A 75 7.60 -6.35 1.44
C ILE A 75 9.10 -6.35 1.15
#